data_AF-A0A7C7K7K5-F1
#
_entry.id   AF-A0A7C7K7K5-F1
#
_cell.length_a   1.000
_cell.length_b   1.000
_cell.length_c   1.000
_cell.angle_alpha   90.00
_cell.angle_beta   90.00
_cell.angle_gamma   90.00
#
_symmetry.space_group_name_H-M   'P 1'
#
loop_
_entity.id
_entity.type
_entity.pdbx_description
1 polymer ?
#
loop_
_entity_poly.entity_id
_entity_poly.type
_entity_poly.pdbx_seq_one_letter_code
_entity_poly.pdbx_strand_id
1 'polypeptide(L)'
;MKYDYIIVGAGSAGAILATRLTEKPDTSVLLLEAGPDYPDLESLPDEVRIGLSTGADIITKDHNWQFWGNPSPKAAPMPVPRGRVIGGSSSINGQVFLRGMPEDYDTWHDMGNNEWSYEKVLPYFR
;
A
#
# COMPACT_ATOMS: atom_id res chain seq x y z
N MET A 1 8.61 -8.80 24.33
CA MET A 1 9.02 -7.49 23.76
C MET A 1 7.85 -6.54 23.87
N LYS A 2 8.08 -5.24 24.11
CA LYS A 2 7.04 -4.20 24.23
C LYS A 2 7.39 -3.06 23.27
N TYR A 3 6.40 -2.56 22.55
CA TYR A 3 6.52 -1.44 21.60
C TYR A 3 5.36 -0.46 21.84
N ASP A 4 5.54 0.81 21.49
CA ASP A 4 4.49 1.82 21.59
C ASP A 4 3.43 1.65 20.50
N TYR A 5 3.88 1.27 19.30
CA TYR A 5 3.01 0.96 18.16
C TYR A 5 3.38 -0.37 17.53
N ILE A 6 2.36 -1.09 17.08
CA ILE A 6 2.51 -2.27 16.22
C ILE A 6 1.76 -1.99 14.93
N ILE A 7 2.46 -2.04 13.81
CA ILE A 7 1.91 -1.85 12.47
C ILE A 7 1.92 -3.19 11.76
N VAL A 8 0.75 -3.63 11.33
CA VAL A 8 0.58 -4.89 10.61
C VAL A 8 0.44 -4.59 9.12
N GLY A 9 1.47 -4.96 8.36
CA GLY A 9 1.64 -4.71 6.94
C GLY A 9 2.58 -3.53 6.66
N ALA A 10 3.71 -3.80 6.02
CA ALA A 10 4.65 -2.79 5.52
C ALA A 10 4.30 -2.33 4.11
N GLY A 11 3.00 -2.20 3.82
CA GLY A 11 2.49 -1.70 2.55
C GLY A 11 2.58 -0.18 2.43
N SER A 12 1.99 0.36 1.37
CA SER A 12 2.04 1.79 1.02
C SER A 12 1.65 2.74 2.16
N ALA A 13 0.67 2.40 2.99
CA ALA A 13 0.31 3.20 4.17
C ALA A 13 1.15 2.84 5.41
N GLY A 14 1.36 1.55 5.67
CA GLY A 14 2.03 1.07 6.88
C GLY A 14 3.50 1.49 6.96
N ALA A 15 4.22 1.47 5.83
CA ALA A 15 5.60 1.94 5.75
C ALA A 15 5.70 3.43 6.12
N ILE A 16 4.82 4.27 5.58
CA ILE A 16 4.81 5.72 5.89
C ILE A 16 4.44 5.98 7.35
N LEU A 17 3.46 5.25 7.90
CA LEU A 17 3.13 5.35 9.32
C LEU A 17 4.33 5.00 10.20
N ALA A 18 5.04 3.91 9.88
CA ALA A 18 6.25 3.51 10.61
C ALA A 18 7.29 4.63 10.58
N THR A 19 7.62 5.13 9.39
CA THR A 19 8.58 6.23 9.20
C THR A 19 8.22 7.45 10.05
N ARG A 20 6.98 7.95 9.96
CA ARG A 20 6.56 9.16 10.68
C ARG A 20 6.51 8.99 12.19
N LEU A 21 6.07 7.82 12.67
CA LEU A 21 6.05 7.55 14.11
C LEU A 21 7.47 7.48 14.69
N THR A 22 8.42 6.89 13.96
CA THR A 22 9.82 6.77 14.38
C THR A 22 10.65 8.05 14.24
N GLU A 23 10.11 9.13 13.66
CA GLU A 23 10.76 10.45 13.69
C GLU A 23 10.93 10.98 15.13
N LYS A 24 10.09 10.48 16.06
CA LYS A 24 10.26 10.71 17.49
C LYS A 24 11.22 9.65 18.06
N PRO A 25 12.40 10.03 18.56
CA PRO A 25 13.46 9.07 18.94
C PRO A 25 13.11 8.21 20.17
N ASP A 26 12.10 8.61 20.94
CA ASP A 26 11.57 7.90 22.10
C ASP A 26 10.41 6.95 21.76
N THR A 27 9.94 6.95 20.52
CA THR A 27 8.82 6.11 20.06
C THR A 27 9.35 4.80 19.45
N SER A 28 8.91 3.68 20.01
CA SER A 28 9.23 2.34 19.52
C SER A 28 8.11 1.78 18.63
N VAL A 29 8.46 1.31 17.44
CA VAL A 29 7.52 0.74 16.46
C VAL A 29 7.95 -0.67 16.08
N LEU A 30 7.03 -1.62 16.15
CA LEU A 30 7.16 -2.94 15.52
C LEU A 30 6.40 -2.95 14.20
N LEU A 31 7.11 -3.10 13.09
CA LEU A 31 6.54 -3.26 11.76
C LEU A 31 6.56 -4.74 11.37
N LEU A 32 5.40 -5.31 11.07
CA LEU A 32 5.24 -6.71 10.69
C LEU A 32 4.85 -6.81 9.21
N GLU A 33 5.63 -7.53 8.41
CA GLU A 33 5.31 -7.82 7.01
C GLU A 33 5.34 -9.33 6.78
N ALA A 34 4.40 -9.83 5.96
CA ALA A 34 4.31 -11.24 5.64
C ALA A 34 5.19 -11.64 4.45
N GLY A 35 5.47 -10.68 3.56
CA GLY A 35 6.36 -10.86 2.43
C GLY A 35 7.84 -10.69 2.75
N PRO A 36 8.71 -10.96 1.76
CA PRO A 36 10.14 -10.76 1.91
C PRO A 36 10.51 -9.28 2.03
N ASP A 37 11.63 -9.04 2.71
CA ASP A 37 12.34 -7.78 2.77
C ASP A 37 13.61 -7.87 1.93
N TYR A 38 13.80 -6.89 1.06
CA TYR A 38 14.97 -6.76 0.19
C TYR A 38 15.68 -5.45 0.58
N PRO A 39 16.73 -5.52 1.40
CA PRO A 39 17.33 -4.35 2.03
C PRO A 39 18.09 -3.45 1.04
N ASP A 40 18.39 -3.96 -0.15
CA ASP A 40 19.15 -3.27 -1.18
C ASP A 40 18.58 -3.53 -2.58
N LEU A 41 18.90 -2.63 -3.52
CA LEU A 41 18.38 -2.71 -4.90
C LEU A 41 18.92 -3.92 -5.68
N GLU A 42 20.08 -4.44 -5.31
CA GLU A 42 20.72 -5.56 -6.00
C GLU A 42 20.08 -6.91 -5.62
N SER A 43 19.53 -7.01 -4.41
CA SER A 43 18.77 -8.16 -3.93
C SER A 43 17.31 -8.16 -4.38
N LEU A 44 16.80 -7.04 -4.92
CA LEU A 44 15.44 -6.97 -5.44
C LEU A 44 15.28 -7.84 -6.70
N PRO A 45 14.31 -8.75 -6.73
CA PRO A 45 13.96 -9.48 -7.93
C PRO A 45 13.54 -8.52 -9.05
N ASP A 46 13.96 -8.81 -10.28
CA ASP A 46 13.69 -7.99 -11.47
C ASP A 46 12.20 -7.64 -11.65
N GLU A 47 11.32 -8.54 -11.25
CA GLU A 47 9.87 -8.33 -11.31
C GLU A 47 9.34 -7.23 -10.41
N VAL A 48 9.98 -7.00 -9.26
CA VAL A 48 9.68 -5.89 -8.34
C VAL A 48 10.47 -4.65 -8.75
N ARG A 49 11.73 -4.83 -9.15
CA ARG A 49 12.67 -3.75 -9.46
C ARG A 49 12.30 -2.97 -10.73
N ILE A 50 11.89 -3.67 -11.79
CA ILE A 50 11.72 -3.07 -13.12
C ILE A 50 10.29 -2.54 -13.31
N GLY A 51 9.29 -3.11 -12.62
CA GLY A 51 7.91 -2.60 -12.64
C GLY A 51 7.16 -2.76 -13.98
N LEU A 52 7.67 -3.60 -14.90
CA LEU A 52 7.06 -3.85 -16.21
C LEU A 52 6.05 -5.01 -16.21
N SER A 53 5.75 -5.58 -15.04
CA SER A 53 4.85 -6.73 -14.94
C SER A 53 3.45 -6.36 -15.44
N THR A 54 2.94 -7.09 -16.43
CA THR A 54 1.57 -6.93 -16.93
C THR A 54 0.56 -7.62 -16.01
N GLY A 55 -0.74 -7.41 -16.23
CA GLY A 55 -1.80 -8.04 -15.42
C GLY A 55 -1.69 -9.57 -15.33
N ALA A 56 -1.19 -10.24 -16.38
CA ALA A 56 -0.95 -11.69 -16.35
C ALA A 56 0.27 -12.06 -15.49
N ASP A 57 1.35 -11.25 -15.55
CA ASP A 57 2.59 -11.49 -14.81
C ASP A 57 2.41 -11.30 -13.32
N ILE A 58 1.59 -10.31 -12.91
CA ILE A 58 1.34 -10.02 -11.50
C ILE A 58 0.66 -11.21 -10.80
N ILE A 59 -0.19 -11.97 -11.50
CA ILE A 59 -1.00 -13.03 -10.89
C ILE A 59 -0.19 -14.26 -10.50
N THR A 60 0.99 -14.50 -11.07
CA THR A 60 1.71 -15.78 -10.93
C THR A 60 3.01 -15.71 -10.12
N LYS A 61 3.28 -14.61 -9.44
CA LYS A 61 4.59 -14.32 -8.82
C LYS A 61 4.57 -14.36 -7.29
N ASP A 62 5.71 -14.71 -6.70
CA ASP A 62 5.90 -14.98 -5.26
C ASP A 62 5.60 -13.78 -4.33
N HIS A 63 5.57 -12.57 -4.91
CA HIS A 63 5.28 -11.30 -4.25
C HIS A 63 3.80 -10.88 -4.29
N ASN A 64 2.89 -11.79 -4.63
CA ASN A 64 1.45 -11.54 -4.66
C ASN A 64 0.71 -12.50 -3.72
N TRP A 65 -0.29 -12.00 -3.01
CA TRP A 65 -1.23 -12.83 -2.24
C TRP A 65 -2.17 -13.67 -3.10
N GLN A 66 -2.31 -13.32 -4.40
CA GLN A 66 -3.11 -14.05 -5.39
C GLN A 66 -4.58 -14.26 -4.98
N PHE A 67 -5.18 -13.25 -4.35
CA PHE A 67 -6.60 -13.33 -3.97
C PHE A 67 -7.51 -13.41 -5.20
N TRP A 68 -8.68 -13.99 -5.00
CA TRP A 68 -9.76 -14.06 -5.97
C TRP A 68 -11.02 -13.42 -5.39
N GLY A 69 -11.63 -12.53 -6.17
CA GLY A 69 -12.86 -11.84 -5.82
C GLY A 69 -14.05 -12.40 -6.59
N ASN A 70 -15.20 -12.49 -5.92
CA ASN A 70 -16.49 -12.81 -6.55
C ASN A 70 -17.29 -11.51 -6.70
N PRO A 71 -17.25 -10.84 -7.86
CA PRO A 71 -17.79 -9.49 -8.02
C PRO A 71 -19.33 -9.46 -7.94
N SER A 72 -20.02 -10.46 -8.49
CA SER A 72 -21.47 -10.63 -8.38
C SER A 72 -21.88 -12.06 -8.75
N PRO A 73 -23.13 -12.48 -8.45
CA PRO A 73 -23.62 -13.80 -8.89
C PRO A 73 -23.66 -14.00 -10.42
N LYS A 74 -23.55 -12.92 -11.22
CA LYS A 74 -23.66 -12.97 -12.68
C LYS A 74 -22.31 -12.87 -13.40
N ALA A 75 -21.23 -12.60 -12.68
CA ALA A 75 -19.91 -12.40 -13.26
C ALA A 75 -18.94 -13.47 -12.74
N ALA A 76 -18.00 -13.87 -13.60
CA ALA A 76 -16.98 -14.84 -13.22
C ALA A 76 -16.08 -14.28 -12.11
N PRO A 77 -15.50 -15.15 -11.24
CA PRO A 77 -14.47 -14.74 -10.30
C PRO A 77 -13.30 -14.08 -11.04
N MET A 78 -12.69 -13.09 -10.40
CA MET A 78 -11.56 -12.34 -10.99
C MET A 78 -10.38 -12.26 -10.02
N PRO A 79 -9.14 -12.20 -10.54
CA PRO A 79 -7.95 -12.00 -9.72
C PRO A 79 -7.98 -10.62 -9.04
N VAL A 80 -7.60 -10.58 -7.76
CA VAL A 80 -7.46 -9.35 -6.96
C VAL A 80 -6.01 -9.31 -6.45
N PRO A 81 -5.05 -8.88 -7.29
CA PRO A 81 -3.65 -8.88 -6.91
C PRO A 81 -3.42 -7.93 -5.72
N ARG A 82 -2.68 -8.41 -4.72
CA ARG A 82 -2.24 -7.65 -3.54
C ARG A 82 -0.79 -7.99 -3.26
N GLY A 83 0.07 -6.99 -3.16
CA GLY A 83 1.50 -7.21 -2.91
C GLY A 83 1.75 -7.84 -1.54
N ARG A 84 2.61 -8.85 -1.50
CA ARG A 84 3.12 -9.55 -0.32
C ARG A 84 4.65 -9.45 -0.34
N VAL A 85 5.15 -8.27 0.00
CA VAL A 85 6.57 -7.85 0.00
C VAL A 85 6.65 -6.52 0.75
N ILE A 86 7.81 -6.11 1.25
CA ILE A 86 8.00 -4.71 1.72
C ILE A 86 7.57 -3.71 0.64
N GLY A 87 6.82 -2.69 1.04
CA GLY A 87 6.10 -1.75 0.17
C GLY A 87 4.73 -2.24 -0.29
N GLY A 88 4.42 -3.53 -0.14
CA GLY A 88 3.12 -4.12 -0.41
C GLY A 88 2.68 -3.91 -1.86
N SER A 89 1.44 -3.45 -2.06
CA SER A 89 0.90 -3.31 -3.42
C SER A 89 1.57 -2.22 -4.24
N SER A 90 2.25 -1.22 -3.65
CA SER A 90 3.03 -0.26 -4.44
C SER A 90 4.27 -0.87 -5.08
N SER A 91 4.78 -1.98 -4.56
CA SER A 91 5.94 -2.68 -5.12
C SER A 91 5.60 -3.52 -6.36
N ILE A 92 4.31 -3.72 -6.65
CA ILE A 92 3.84 -4.56 -7.77
C ILE A 92 2.77 -3.86 -8.64
N ASN A 93 2.53 -2.56 -8.45
CA ASN A 93 1.53 -1.81 -9.21
C ASN A 93 2.10 -1.29 -10.54
N GLY A 94 1.25 -0.60 -11.33
CA GLY A 94 1.66 -0.01 -12.60
C GLY A 94 2.42 1.32 -12.49
N GLN A 95 2.92 1.70 -11.31
CA GLN A 95 3.75 2.89 -11.07
C GLN A 95 3.15 4.24 -11.48
N VAL A 96 1.85 4.29 -11.79
CA VAL A 96 1.16 5.52 -12.13
C VAL A 96 0.89 6.33 -10.86
N PHE A 97 1.36 7.58 -10.84
CA PHE A 97 1.05 8.53 -9.78
C PHE A 97 -0.11 9.44 -10.20
N LEU A 98 -1.26 9.25 -9.55
CA LEU A 98 -2.45 10.08 -9.70
C LEU A 98 -2.91 10.55 -8.32
N ARG A 99 -3.57 11.70 -8.29
CA ARG A 99 -4.33 12.16 -7.11
C ARG A 99 -5.81 11.95 -7.35
N GLY A 100 -6.57 11.74 -6.28
CA GLY A 100 -8.03 11.83 -6.34
C GLY A 100 -8.51 13.22 -6.77
N MET A 101 -9.73 13.31 -7.25
CA MET A 101 -10.36 14.59 -7.58
C MET A 101 -10.70 15.34 -6.29
N PRO A 102 -10.57 16.68 -6.22
CA PRO A 102 -10.93 17.44 -5.03
C PRO A 102 -12.32 17.09 -4.47
N GLU A 103 -13.28 16.89 -5.35
CA GLU A 103 -14.67 16.60 -5.04
C GLU A 103 -14.85 15.27 -4.30
N ASP A 104 -13.95 14.28 -4.52
CA ASP A 104 -14.00 13.00 -3.80
C ASP A 104 -13.72 13.21 -2.30
N TYR A 105 -12.78 14.09 -1.97
CA TYR A 105 -12.40 14.42 -0.60
C TYR A 105 -13.43 15.32 0.08
N ASP A 106 -13.96 16.30 -0.64
CA ASP A 106 -15.03 17.17 -0.14
C ASP A 106 -16.31 16.38 0.12
N THR A 107 -16.59 15.36 -0.70
CA THR A 107 -17.67 14.40 -0.42
C THR A 107 -17.45 13.68 0.92
N TRP A 108 -16.22 13.27 1.24
CA TRP A 108 -15.93 12.65 2.55
C TRP A 108 -16.16 13.64 3.70
N HIS A 109 -15.76 14.90 3.52
CA HIS A 109 -16.04 15.97 4.47
C HIS A 109 -17.54 16.12 4.72
N ASP A 110 -18.35 16.19 3.66
CA ASP A 110 -19.80 16.38 3.75
C ASP A 110 -20.52 15.19 4.38
N MET A 111 -19.91 14.01 4.35
CA MET A 111 -20.36 12.83 5.11
C MET A 111 -20.02 12.90 6.61
N GLY A 112 -19.48 14.02 7.10
CA GLY A 112 -19.14 14.27 8.50
C GLY A 112 -17.67 14.02 8.85
N ASN A 113 -16.81 13.75 7.87
CA ASN A 113 -15.37 13.58 8.09
C ASN A 113 -14.65 14.94 7.94
N ASN A 114 -14.90 15.85 8.87
CA ASN A 114 -14.54 17.27 8.74
C ASN A 114 -13.04 17.56 8.51
N GLU A 115 -12.15 16.61 8.78
CA GLU A 115 -10.70 16.75 8.53
C GLU A 115 -10.24 16.29 7.14
N TRP A 116 -11.18 15.81 6.30
CA TRP A 116 -10.87 15.13 5.05
C TRP A 116 -11.24 15.92 3.79
N SER A 117 -11.61 17.19 3.88
CA SER A 117 -11.78 18.07 2.71
C SER A 117 -10.48 18.18 1.90
N TYR A 118 -10.57 18.41 0.59
CA TYR A 118 -9.39 18.45 -0.29
C TYR A 118 -8.32 19.43 0.20
N GLU A 119 -8.73 20.62 0.63
CA GLU A 119 -7.82 21.65 1.13
C GLU A 119 -7.01 21.18 2.34
N LYS A 120 -7.64 20.44 3.26
CA LYS A 120 -6.98 19.91 4.47
C LYS A 120 -6.02 18.76 4.18
N VAL A 121 -6.32 17.92 3.19
CA VAL A 121 -5.46 16.77 2.85
C VAL A 121 -4.33 17.16 1.88
N LEU A 122 -4.48 18.24 1.12
CA LEU A 122 -3.50 18.68 0.12
C LEU A 122 -2.06 18.85 0.64
N PRO A 123 -1.80 19.37 1.86
CA PRO A 123 -0.45 19.42 2.41
C PRO A 123 0.22 18.05 2.55
N TYR A 124 -0.56 16.98 2.76
CA TYR A 124 -0.04 15.61 2.88
C TYR A 124 0.23 14.96 1.52
N PHE A 125 -0.33 15.50 0.43
CA PHE A 125 -0.05 15.05 -0.94
C PHE A 125 1.12 15.76 -1.61
N ARG A 126 1.69 16.78 -0.96
CA ARG A 126 2.76 17.64 -1.49
C ARG A 126 4.13 17.24 -0.97
#